data_AF-A0A944K335-F1
#
_entry.id   AF-A0A944K335-F1
#
_cell.length_a   1.000
_cell.length_b   1.000
_cell.length_c   1.000
_cell.angle_alpha   90.00
_cell.angle_beta   90.00
_cell.angle_gamma   90.00
#
_symmetry.space_group_name_H-M   'P 1'
#
loop_
_entity.id
_entity.type
_entity.pdbx_description
1 polymer ?
#
loop_
_entity_poly.entity_id
_entity_poly.type
_entity_poly.pdbx_seq_one_letter_code
_entity_poly.pdbx_strand_id
1 'polypeptide(L)'
;MIRRYLAFWDLESVVDEALLVVTELLSNAVRHGTPPWGVRMWLVLEEGGRRYVRLEVADAGAGINVGRVRAHWRHPSGSLTSGGRGLFIVDTLASRWGDDRSDSGHTVWAELDVKPGSSAALSQAADRPTAAIPHRDQSDRPGAANRC
;
A
#
# COMPACT_ATOMS: atom_id res chain seq x y z
N MET A 1 -13.58 6.13 -4.47
CA MET A 1 -14.28 5.67 -3.24
C MET A 1 -13.29 5.10 -2.22
N ILE A 2 -12.46 4.10 -2.57
CA ILE A 2 -11.45 3.48 -1.67
C ILE A 2 -10.48 4.50 -1.04
N ARG A 3 -9.90 5.41 -1.84
CA ARG A 3 -9.01 6.48 -1.34
C ARG A 3 -9.62 7.31 -0.20
N ARG A 4 -10.93 7.57 -0.24
CA ARG A 4 -11.63 8.34 0.80
C ARG A 4 -11.77 7.57 2.10
N TYR A 5 -12.03 6.26 2.04
CA TYR A 5 -12.10 5.42 3.23
C TYR A 5 -10.72 5.22 3.87
N LEU A 6 -9.68 5.06 3.06
CA LEU A 6 -8.30 4.93 3.57
C LEU A 6 -7.80 6.23 4.21
N ALA A 7 -8.08 7.40 3.61
CA ALA A 7 -7.80 8.68 4.25
C ALA A 7 -8.61 8.88 5.55
N PHE A 8 -9.87 8.44 5.58
CA PHE A 8 -10.66 8.47 6.81
C PHE A 8 -10.09 7.58 7.93
N TRP A 9 -9.33 6.53 7.58
CA TRP A 9 -8.66 5.65 8.54
C TRP A 9 -7.21 6.08 8.87
N ASP A 10 -6.74 7.22 8.35
CA ASP A 10 -5.36 7.71 8.50
C ASP A 10 -4.34 6.66 7.96
N LEU A 11 -4.63 6.15 6.76
CA LEU A 11 -3.89 5.07 6.09
C LEU A 11 -3.28 5.53 4.75
N GLU A 12 -2.74 6.74 4.70
CA GLU A 12 -2.14 7.33 3.50
C GLU A 12 -1.01 6.47 2.94
N SER A 13 -0.25 5.80 3.82
CA SER A 13 0.92 4.99 3.46
C SER A 13 0.62 3.79 2.55
N VAL A 14 -0.64 3.35 2.49
CA VAL A 14 -1.08 2.16 1.74
C VAL A 14 -2.09 2.47 0.63
N VAL A 15 -2.39 3.75 0.38
CA VAL A 15 -3.43 4.16 -0.58
C VAL A 15 -3.12 3.67 -2.00
N ASP A 16 -1.90 3.94 -2.49
CA ASP A 16 -1.53 3.62 -3.87
C ASP A 16 -1.45 2.11 -4.09
N GLU A 17 -0.88 1.40 -3.11
CA GLU A 17 -0.78 -0.06 -3.09
C GLU A 17 -2.18 -0.69 -3.09
N ALA A 18 -3.11 -0.18 -2.27
CA ALA A 18 -4.48 -0.67 -2.20
C ALA A 18 -5.29 -0.41 -3.47
N LEU A 19 -5.13 0.77 -4.09
CA LEU A 19 -5.80 1.10 -5.35
C LEU A 19 -5.30 0.23 -6.50
N LEU A 20 -4.01 -0.07 -6.53
CA LEU A 20 -3.46 -0.93 -7.57
C LEU A 20 -3.93 -2.38 -7.38
N VAL A 21 -3.82 -2.93 -6.16
CA VAL A 21 -4.27 -4.28 -5.84
C VAL A 21 -5.74 -4.48 -6.14
N VAL A 22 -6.63 -3.58 -5.69
CA VAL A 22 -8.06 -3.73 -5.95
C VAL A 22 -8.41 -3.63 -7.43
N THR A 23 -7.67 -2.83 -8.20
CA THR A 23 -7.88 -2.71 -9.65
C THR A 23 -7.52 -4.01 -10.36
N GLU A 24 -6.40 -4.64 -9.97
CA GLU A 24 -5.98 -5.92 -10.54
C GLU A 24 -6.94 -7.07 -10.13
N LEU A 25 -7.36 -7.12 -8.87
CA LEU A 25 -8.33 -8.12 -8.40
C LEU A 25 -9.69 -7.96 -9.09
N LEU A 26 -10.19 -6.73 -9.21
CA LEU A 26 -11.45 -6.45 -9.90
C LEU A 26 -11.35 -6.75 -11.41
N SER A 27 -10.24 -6.39 -12.05
CA SER A 27 -10.01 -6.70 -13.45
C SER A 27 -10.01 -8.20 -13.71
N ASN A 28 -9.45 -8.99 -12.80
CA ASN A 28 -9.52 -10.46 -12.86
C ASN A 28 -10.94 -10.98 -12.67
N ALA A 29 -11.68 -10.48 -11.69
CA ALA A 29 -13.07 -10.88 -11.47
C ALA A 29 -13.98 -10.55 -12.66
N VAL A 30 -13.79 -9.39 -13.30
CA VAL A 30 -14.56 -9.00 -14.49
C VAL A 30 -14.19 -9.86 -15.71
N ARG A 31 -12.90 -10.18 -15.90
CA ARG A 31 -12.44 -10.95 -17.07
C ARG A 31 -12.76 -12.43 -16.96
N HIS A 32 -12.76 -12.99 -15.75
CA HIS A 32 -12.77 -14.43 -15.54
C HIS A 32 -13.82 -14.93 -14.54
N GLY A 33 -14.36 -14.05 -13.71
CA GLY A 33 -15.40 -14.38 -12.73
C GLY A 33 -16.80 -14.27 -13.33
N THR A 34 -17.82 -14.54 -12.50
CA THR A 34 -19.24 -14.44 -12.88
C THR A 34 -19.92 -13.33 -12.10
N PRO A 35 -20.64 -12.39 -12.76
CA PRO A 35 -21.42 -11.38 -12.04
C PRO A 35 -22.48 -12.01 -11.11
N PRO A 36 -22.91 -11.31 -10.04
CA PRO A 36 -22.47 -9.99 -9.63
C PRO A 36 -21.08 -10.00 -8.99
N TRP A 37 -20.35 -8.89 -9.16
CA TRP A 37 -19.06 -8.66 -8.51
C TRP A 37 -19.22 -7.73 -7.31
N GLY A 38 -18.45 -7.97 -6.25
CA GLY A 38 -18.45 -7.14 -5.05
C GLY A 38 -17.04 -6.86 -4.56
N VAL A 39 -16.80 -5.64 -4.05
CA VAL A 39 -15.55 -5.27 -3.38
C VAL A 39 -15.85 -5.03 -1.91
N ARG A 40 -15.09 -5.67 -1.02
CA ARG A 40 -15.10 -5.38 0.41
C ARG A 40 -13.71 -4.93 0.85
N MET A 41 -13.69 -4.06 1.83
CA MET A 41 -12.45 -3.56 2.42
C MET A 41 -12.67 -3.31 3.90
N TRP A 42 -11.71 -3.72 4.73
CA TRP A 42 -11.70 -3.39 6.14
C TRP A 42 -10.28 -3.30 6.68
N LEU A 43 -10.14 -2.57 7.77
CA LEU A 43 -8.92 -2.45 8.54
C LEU A 43 -8.90 -3.51 9.64
N VAL A 44 -7.82 -4.28 9.74
CA VAL A 44 -7.60 -5.28 10.78
C VAL A 44 -6.43 -4.87 11.67
N LEU A 45 -6.62 -5.03 12.98
CA LEU A 45 -5.58 -4.91 14.00
C LEU A 45 -5.48 -6.27 14.68
N GLU A 46 -4.34 -6.94 14.54
CA GLU A 46 -4.04 -8.22 15.20
C GLU A 46 -3.41 -8.00 16.57
N GLU A 47 -3.59 -8.98 17.46
CA GLU A 47 -2.79 -9.09 18.68
C GLU A 47 -1.29 -9.16 18.28
N GLY A 48 -0.45 -8.36 18.95
CA GLY A 48 0.95 -8.16 18.54
C GLY A 48 1.21 -6.94 17.68
N GLY A 49 0.19 -6.13 17.38
CA GLY A 49 0.35 -4.78 16.81
C GLY A 49 0.46 -4.71 15.29
N ARG A 50 0.32 -5.84 14.59
CA ARG A 50 0.22 -5.84 13.12
C ARG A 50 -1.11 -5.21 12.71
N ARG A 51 -1.03 -4.17 11.89
CA ARG A 51 -2.17 -3.48 11.28
C ARG A 51 -2.12 -3.69 9.78
N TYR A 52 -3.23 -4.06 9.16
CA TYR A 52 -3.31 -4.23 7.70
C TYR A 52 -4.68 -3.86 7.15
N VAL A 53 -4.72 -3.54 5.87
CA VAL A 53 -5.96 -3.42 5.10
C VAL A 53 -6.19 -4.74 4.39
N ARG A 54 -7.36 -5.34 4.61
CA ARG A 54 -7.81 -6.49 3.83
C ARG A 54 -8.73 -6.03 2.72
N LEU A 55 -8.38 -6.41 1.50
CA LEU A 55 -9.15 -6.16 0.27
C LEU A 55 -9.70 -7.49 -0.23
N GLU A 56 -10.99 -7.53 -0.54
CA GLU A 56 -11.63 -8.70 -1.09
C GLU A 56 -12.45 -8.35 -2.31
N VAL A 57 -12.34 -9.19 -3.35
CA VAL A 57 -13.18 -9.13 -4.54
C VAL A 57 -13.89 -10.46 -4.68
N ALA A 58 -15.22 -10.41 -4.65
CA ALA A 58 -16.09 -11.57 -4.78
C ALA A 58 -16.81 -11.59 -6.13
N ASP A 59 -17.03 -12.79 -6.66
CA ASP A 59 -17.87 -13.07 -7.82
C ASP A 59 -18.70 -14.34 -7.58
N ALA A 60 -19.78 -14.53 -8.35
CA ALA A 60 -20.72 -15.65 -8.18
C ALA A 60 -20.29 -16.94 -8.90
N GLY A 61 -19.09 -16.97 -9.49
CA GLY A 61 -18.59 -18.09 -10.27
C GLY A 61 -17.81 -19.10 -9.42
N ALA A 62 -17.39 -20.18 -10.07
CA ALA A 62 -16.45 -21.14 -9.50
C ALA A 62 -15.00 -20.61 -9.39
N GLY A 63 -14.77 -19.38 -9.88
CA GLY A 63 -13.51 -18.66 -9.76
C GLY A 63 -12.36 -19.17 -10.63
N ILE A 64 -11.30 -18.37 -10.72
CA ILE A 64 -10.00 -18.81 -11.27
C ILE A 64 -9.28 -19.66 -10.23
N ASN A 65 -8.63 -20.76 -10.62
CA ASN A 65 -7.80 -21.54 -9.70
C ASN A 65 -6.49 -20.77 -9.42
N VAL A 66 -6.49 -20.01 -8.33
CA VAL A 66 -5.40 -19.10 -7.96
C VAL A 66 -4.13 -19.86 -7.59
N GLY A 67 -4.26 -21.07 -7.03
CA GLY A 67 -3.15 -22.00 -6.79
C GLY A 67 -2.42 -22.42 -8.07
N ARG A 68 -3.16 -22.73 -9.15
CA ARG A 68 -2.59 -23.02 -10.47
C ARG A 68 -1.86 -21.81 -11.04
N VAL A 69 -2.45 -20.62 -10.87
CA VAL A 69 -1.81 -19.39 -11.34
C VAL A 69 -0.50 -19.17 -10.58
N ARG A 70 -0.49 -19.24 -9.24
CA ARG A 70 0.73 -19.17 -8.40
C ARG A 70 1.82 -20.15 -8.83
N ALA A 71 1.47 -21.40 -9.13
CA ALA A 71 2.42 -22.41 -9.59
C ALA A 71 3.07 -22.04 -10.94
N HIS A 72 2.32 -21.41 -11.84
CA HIS A 72 2.82 -20.96 -13.13
C HIS A 72 3.86 -19.82 -13.01
N TRP A 73 3.76 -18.97 -12.00
CA TRP A 73 4.73 -17.88 -11.75
C TRP A 73 6.07 -18.36 -11.21
N ARG A 74 6.07 -19.42 -10.39
CA ARG A 74 7.29 -20.02 -9.84
C ARG A 74 8.13 -20.72 -10.91
N HIS A 75 7.53 -21.07 -12.05
CA HIS A 75 8.20 -21.66 -13.20
C HIS A 75 7.74 -20.98 -14.50
N PRO A 76 8.28 -19.79 -14.83
CA PRO A 76 7.88 -19.03 -16.02
C PRO A 76 8.48 -19.68 -17.27
N SER A 77 7.95 -20.83 -17.70
CA SER A 77 8.33 -21.50 -18.95
C SER A 77 7.62 -20.90 -20.18
N GLY A 78 6.99 -19.74 -20.05
CA GLY A 78 6.21 -19.11 -21.13
C GLY A 78 6.10 -17.60 -20.99
N SER A 79 5.94 -16.93 -22.14
CA SER A 79 5.67 -15.50 -22.25
C SER A 79 4.51 -15.11 -21.33
N LEU A 80 4.77 -14.19 -20.41
CA LEU A 80 3.77 -13.67 -19.48
C LEU A 80 2.70 -12.94 -20.28
N THR A 81 1.65 -13.65 -20.67
CA THR A 81 0.47 -13.03 -21.28
C THR A 81 -0.06 -11.96 -20.34
N SER A 82 -0.67 -10.90 -20.89
CA SER A 82 -1.12 -9.73 -20.13
C SER A 82 -2.03 -10.05 -18.92
N GLY A 83 -2.69 -11.21 -18.91
CA GLY A 83 -3.49 -11.69 -17.77
C GLY A 83 -2.68 -12.03 -16.53
N GLY A 84 -1.36 -12.15 -16.66
CA GLY A 84 -0.52 -12.59 -15.58
C GLY A 84 0.14 -11.50 -14.74
N ARG A 85 0.32 -10.29 -15.30
CA ARG A 85 0.93 -9.17 -14.57
C ARG A 85 0.11 -8.75 -13.35
N GLY A 86 -1.21 -8.88 -13.41
CA GLY A 86 -2.09 -8.45 -12.32
C GLY A 86 -1.86 -9.21 -11.01
N LEU A 87 -1.80 -10.55 -11.07
CA LEU A 87 -1.52 -11.34 -9.87
C LEU A 87 -0.06 -11.25 -9.43
N PHE A 88 0.88 -10.98 -10.35
CA PHE A 88 2.26 -10.66 -9.98
C PHE A 88 2.34 -9.37 -9.15
N ILE A 89 1.59 -8.34 -9.53
CA ILE A 89 1.52 -7.09 -8.75
C ILE A 89 0.93 -7.36 -7.37
N VAL A 90 -0.16 -8.13 -7.28
CA VAL A 90 -0.75 -8.54 -6.00
C VAL A 90 0.26 -9.31 -5.15
N ASP A 91 1.00 -10.27 -5.73
CA ASP A 91 2.01 -11.06 -5.01
C ASP A 91 3.19 -10.22 -4.53
N THR A 92 3.53 -9.15 -5.26
CA THR A 92 4.62 -8.24 -4.88
C THR A 92 4.22 -7.28 -3.76
N LEU A 93 2.97 -6.80 -3.76
CA LEU A 93 2.53 -5.76 -2.85
C LEU A 93 1.87 -6.29 -1.58
N ALA A 94 1.16 -7.42 -1.68
CA ALA A 94 0.44 -7.98 -0.56
C ALA A 94 1.36 -8.76 0.39
N SER A 95 1.21 -8.55 1.70
CA SER A 95 1.90 -9.37 2.71
C SER A 95 1.34 -10.80 2.72
N ARG A 96 0.04 -10.93 2.46
CA ARG A 96 -0.64 -12.21 2.22
C ARG A 96 -1.75 -12.02 1.20
N TRP A 97 -2.01 -13.05 0.40
CA TRP A 97 -3.16 -13.06 -0.49
C TRP A 97 -3.54 -14.51 -0.82
N GLY A 98 -4.77 -14.71 -1.25
CA GLY A 98 -5.30 -16.04 -1.52
C GLY A 98 -6.71 -15.98 -2.09
N ASP A 99 -7.37 -17.13 -2.11
CA ASP A 99 -8.77 -17.23 -2.48
C ASP A 99 -9.55 -18.18 -1.58
N ASP A 100 -10.81 -17.82 -1.37
CA ASP A 100 -11.80 -18.63 -0.70
C ASP A 100 -12.88 -19.02 -1.71
N ARG A 101 -13.25 -20.29 -1.71
CA ARG A 101 -14.28 -20.87 -2.57
C ARG A 101 -15.38 -21.43 -1.70
N SER A 102 -16.62 -21.11 -2.06
CA SER A 102 -17.81 -21.68 -1.43
C SER A 102 -18.87 -21.97 -2.49
N ASP A 103 -19.94 -22.65 -2.09
CA ASP A 103 -21.11 -22.87 -2.94
C ASP A 103 -21.77 -21.56 -3.38
N SER A 104 -21.50 -20.46 -2.67
CA SER A 104 -22.04 -19.12 -2.96
C SER A 104 -21.14 -18.27 -3.86
N GLY A 105 -19.98 -18.78 -4.28
CA GLY A 105 -19.09 -18.09 -5.23
C GLY A 105 -17.61 -18.16 -4.88
N HIS A 106 -16.86 -17.23 -5.46
CA HIS A 106 -15.42 -17.12 -5.32
C HIS A 106 -15.05 -15.77 -4.74
N THR A 107 -14.10 -15.75 -3.81
CA THR A 107 -13.54 -14.50 -3.26
C THR A 107 -12.03 -14.55 -3.35
N VAL A 108 -11.42 -13.58 -4.01
CA VAL A 108 -9.96 -13.37 -3.98
C VAL A 108 -9.67 -12.23 -3.02
N TRP A 109 -8.67 -12.42 -2.17
CA TRP A 109 -8.35 -11.48 -1.11
C TRP A 109 -6.86 -11.17 -1.03
N ALA A 110 -6.52 -9.98 -0.54
CA ALA A 110 -5.16 -9.52 -0.29
C ALA A 110 -5.07 -8.70 1.00
N GLU A 111 -3.97 -8.82 1.72
CA GLU A 111 -3.62 -8.09 2.93
C GLU A 111 -2.45 -7.14 2.64
N LEU A 112 -2.61 -5.86 2.97
CA LEU A 112 -1.59 -4.84 2.83
C LEU A 112 -1.23 -4.31 4.22
N ASP A 113 0.00 -4.59 4.64
CA ASP A 113 0.47 -4.15 5.96
C ASP A 113 0.53 -2.61 6.00
N VAL A 114 -0.11 -2.04 7.01
CA VAL A 114 -0.06 -0.61 7.29
C VAL A 114 1.29 -0.33 7.93
N LYS A 115 2.18 0.28 7.15
CA LYS A 115 3.46 0.76 7.65
C LYS A 115 3.16 1.86 8.70
N PRO A 116 3.70 1.75 9.93
CA PRO A 116 3.55 2.80 10.94
C PRO A 116 3.99 4.13 10.33
N GLY A 117 3.09 5.11 10.39
CA GLY A 117 3.14 6.26 9.50
C GLY A 117 4.39 7.12 9.69
N SER A 118 5.00 7.44 8.55
CA SER A 118 5.71 8.70 8.27
C SER A 118 4.83 9.95 8.52
N SER A 119 3.54 9.77 8.85
CA SER A 119 2.61 10.81 9.30
C SER A 119 3.02 11.43 10.65
N ALA A 120 3.54 10.62 11.59
CA ALA A 120 4.04 11.13 12.87
C ALA A 120 5.31 12.01 12.71
N ALA A 121 6.11 11.76 11.67
CA ALA A 121 7.34 12.52 11.41
C ALA A 121 7.06 13.94 10.89
N LEU A 122 5.97 14.13 10.13
CA LEU A 122 5.56 15.46 9.66
C LEU A 122 4.85 16.27 10.75
N SER A 123 4.18 15.61 11.71
CA SER A 123 3.57 16.29 12.86
C SER A 123 4.60 16.73 13.92
N GLN A 124 5.70 15.99 14.12
CA GLN A 124 6.77 16.38 15.05
C GLN A 124 7.73 17.43 14.49
N ALA A 125 7.89 17.54 13.16
CA ALA A 125 8.75 18.55 12.54
C ALA A 125 8.19 19.98 12.66
N ALA A 126 6.87 20.11 12.82
CA ALA A 126 6.20 21.41 13.00
C ALA A 126 6.33 21.98 14.43
N ASP A 127 6.74 21.15 15.40
CA ASP A 127 6.78 21.51 16.84
C ASP A 127 8.20 21.73 17.37
N ARG A 128 9.21 21.70 16.48
CA ARG A 128 10.59 22.02 16.86
C ARG A 128 10.74 23.56 16.89
N PRO A 129 10.98 24.19 18.05
CA PRO A 129 11.24 25.63 18.08
C PRO A 129 12.48 25.92 17.24
N THR A 130 12.33 26.82 16.26
CA THR A 130 13.43 27.39 15.48
C THR A 130 14.43 28.00 16.45
N ALA A 131 15.56 27.33 16.66
CA ALA A 131 16.67 27.90 17.41
C ALA A 131 17.12 29.18 16.69
N ALA A 132 17.07 30.31 17.40
CA ALA A 132 17.52 31.59 16.89
C ALA A 132 18.99 31.49 16.44
N ILE A 133 19.25 31.85 15.20
CA ILE A 133 20.61 31.99 14.66
C ILE A 133 21.22 33.20 15.39
N PRO A 134 22.34 33.06 16.12
CA PRO A 134 22.96 34.22 16.75
C PRO A 134 23.52 35.14 15.65
N HIS A 135 23.03 36.37 15.60
CA HIS A 135 23.63 37.44 14.81
C HIS A 135 25.02 37.73 15.36
N ARG A 136 26.04 37.44 14.56
CA ARG A 136 27.44 37.75 14.88
C ARG A 136 27.63 39.24 14.71
N ASP A 137 27.68 39.96 15.82
CA ASP A 137 27.96 41.40 15.83
C ASP A 137 29.34 41.67 15.23
N GLN A 138 29.37 42.57 14.25
CA GLN A 138 30.53 42.81 13.40
C GLN A 138 31.03 44.22 13.65
N SER A 139 31.39 44.50 14.89
CA SER A 139 32.09 45.72 15.29
C SER A 139 33.29 45.37 16.16
N ASP A 140 34.39 44.97 15.52
CA ASP A 140 35.74 45.20 16.04
C ASP A 140 36.76 45.04 14.91
N ARG A 141 37.09 46.15 14.25
CA ARG A 141 38.32 46.27 13.47
C ARG A 141 39.33 47.04 14.32
N PRO A 142 40.48 46.45 14.71
CA PRO A 142 41.54 47.24 15.30
C PRO A 142 42.27 48.04 14.21
N GLY A 143 42.50 49.32 14.50
CA GLY A 143 43.17 50.28 13.63
C GLY A 143 44.64 49.94 13.41
N ALA A 144 45.10 50.16 12.18
CA ALA A 144 46.50 50.13 11.83
C ALA A 144 47.21 51.35 12.43
N ALA A 145 48.19 51.11 13.30
CA ALA A 145 49.16 52.11 13.72
C ALA A 145 50.56 51.47 13.91
N ASN A 146 51.56 52.27 13.53
CA ASN A 146 53.02 52.16 13.69
C ASN A 146 53.79 51.58 12.49
N ARG A 147 54.54 52.38 11.72
CA ARG A 147 55.77 53.17 12.04
C ARG A 147 56.87 52.32 12.71
N CYS A 148 57.87 51.97 11.91
CA CYS A 148 59.31 52.15 12.14
C CYS A 148 59.96 52.38 10.76
#